data_AF-F8UHN7-F1
#
_entry.id   AF-F8UHN7-F1
#
_cell.length_a   1.000
_cell.length_b   1.000
_cell.length_c   1.000
_cell.angle_alpha   90.00
_cell.angle_beta   90.00
_cell.angle_gamma   90.00
#
_symmetry.space_group_name_H-M   'P 1'
#
loop_
_entity.id
_entity.type
_entity.pdbx_description
1 polymer ?
#
loop_
_entity_poly.entity_id
_entity_poly.type
_entity_poly.pdbx_seq_one_letter_code
_entity_poly.pdbx_strand_id
1 'polypeptide(L)'
;MARTYGADTVQDTDLTAGNVDALEFLTNISSQQLWFRKANQDLDLEVDIIGTTDKVTITNWFAHASKYHVEQFKTSDGKMLLDTKVQALVVAMSTFDPPATGTLPAGYANNVSDLIASSWQPQ
;
A
#
# COMPACT_ATOMS: atom_id res chain seq x y z
N MET A 1 8.64 7.06 4.44
CA MET A 1 7.79 8.25 4.15
C MET A 1 7.25 8.85 5.43
N ALA A 2 7.05 10.17 5.51
CA ALA A 2 6.34 10.83 6.61
C ALA A 2 5.30 11.83 6.06
N ARG A 3 4.34 12.26 6.89
CA ARG A 3 3.35 13.29 6.50
C ARG A 3 4.01 14.64 6.36
N THR A 4 4.50 14.97 5.17
CA THR A 4 5.03 16.29 4.72
C THR A 4 5.82 16.23 3.41
N TYR A 5 6.07 15.04 2.83
CA TYR A 5 7.00 14.90 1.70
C TYR A 5 6.35 15.05 0.30
N GLY A 6 5.02 15.08 0.19
CA GLY A 6 4.34 15.25 -1.10
C GLY A 6 4.18 13.94 -1.87
N ALA A 7 4.40 13.97 -3.19
CA ALA A 7 4.30 12.78 -4.04
C ALA A 7 5.68 12.14 -4.22
N ASP A 8 5.92 11.03 -3.53
CA ASP A 8 7.18 10.30 -3.60
C ASP A 8 7.08 9.17 -4.64
N THR A 9 8.03 9.11 -5.58
CA THR A 9 8.14 8.01 -6.55
C THR A 9 9.23 7.06 -6.09
N VAL A 10 8.87 5.80 -5.83
CA VAL A 10 9.82 4.74 -5.46
C VAL A 10 9.94 3.79 -6.64
N GLN A 11 11.15 3.64 -7.17
CA GLN A 11 11.46 2.65 -8.19
C GLN A 11 12.47 1.67 -7.60
N ASP A 12 12.05 0.42 -7.42
CA ASP A 12 12.99 -0.64 -7.12
C ASP A 12 13.78 -1.00 -8.39
N THR A 13 15.10 -0.87 -8.32
CA THR A 13 16.01 -1.20 -9.43
C THR A 13 17.01 -2.29 -9.06
N ASP A 14 16.92 -2.86 -7.85
CA ASP A 14 17.90 -3.84 -7.37
C ASP A 14 17.46 -5.26 -7.73
N LEU A 15 18.20 -5.90 -8.63
CA LEU A 15 17.93 -7.26 -9.13
C LEU A 15 18.63 -8.34 -8.29
N THR A 16 19.16 -7.99 -7.13
CA THR A 16 19.92 -8.90 -6.27
C THR A 16 18.98 -9.89 -5.59
N ALA A 17 18.97 -11.13 -6.08
CA ALA A 17 18.18 -12.22 -5.50
C ALA A 17 18.52 -12.41 -4.00
N GLY A 18 17.54 -12.18 -3.13
CA GLY A 18 17.68 -12.31 -1.67
C GLY A 18 17.63 -10.98 -0.90
N ASN A 19 17.56 -9.83 -1.59
CA ASN A 19 17.15 -8.59 -0.95
C ASN A 19 15.65 -8.63 -0.66
N VAL A 20 15.27 -8.07 0.49
CA VAL A 20 13.88 -7.88 0.89
C VAL A 20 13.70 -6.38 0.99
N ASP A 21 13.05 -5.80 0.00
CA ASP A 21 12.81 -4.38 -0.07
C ASP A 21 11.60 -4.03 0.79
N ALA A 22 11.78 -3.03 1.65
CA ALA A 22 10.79 -2.63 2.63
C ALA A 22 10.46 -1.14 2.51
N LEU A 23 9.20 -0.82 2.20
CA LEU A 23 8.68 0.54 2.27
C LEU A 23 8.15 0.81 3.67
N GLU A 24 8.84 1.68 4.42
CA GLU A 24 8.45 2.05 5.77
C GLU A 24 7.70 3.40 5.80
N PHE A 25 6.46 3.35 6.29
CA PHE A 25 5.63 4.50 6.63
C PHE A 25 5.90 4.89 8.09
N LEU A 26 6.57 6.03 8.26
CA LEU A 26 7.03 6.54 9.54
C LEU A 26 5.89 7.20 10.34
N THR A 27 6.25 7.81 11.47
CA THR A 27 5.37 8.35 12.53
C THR A 27 3.95 8.74 12.11
N ASN A 28 2.96 8.16 12.80
CA ASN A 28 1.52 8.44 12.71
C ASN A 28 0.86 8.06 11.37
N ILE A 29 1.36 7.00 10.73
CA ILE A 29 0.70 6.33 9.61
C ILE A 29 0.41 4.90 10.03
N SER A 30 -0.86 4.58 10.23
CA SER A 30 -1.31 3.21 10.53
C SER A 30 -1.72 2.47 9.25
N SER A 31 -1.77 1.14 9.35
CA SER A 31 -2.29 0.26 8.29
C SER A 31 -3.68 0.66 7.78
N GLN A 32 -4.51 1.26 8.64
CA GLN A 32 -5.87 1.71 8.32
C GLN A 32 -5.93 3.09 7.64
N GLN A 33 -4.78 3.72 7.40
CA GLN A 33 -4.66 5.00 6.73
C GLN A 33 -4.05 4.88 5.34
N LEU A 34 -3.80 3.65 4.88
CA LEU A 34 -3.24 3.39 3.57
C LEU A 34 -4.31 2.91 2.61
N TRP A 35 -4.34 3.52 1.43
CA TRP A 35 -5.23 3.17 0.34
C TRP A 35 -4.43 2.70 -0.88
N PHE A 36 -4.59 1.44 -1.25
CA PHE A 36 -3.88 0.81 -2.36
C PHE A 36 -4.77 0.81 -3.60
N ARG A 37 -4.24 1.32 -4.70
CA ARG A 37 -4.92 1.28 -5.99
C ARG A 37 -3.95 1.14 -7.15
N LYS A 38 -4.50 0.75 -8.28
CA LYS A 38 -3.77 0.79 -9.55
C LYS A 38 -3.70 2.22 -10.07
N ALA A 39 -2.60 2.55 -10.73
CA ALA A 39 -2.37 3.80 -11.41
C ALA A 39 -1.72 3.56 -12.78
N ASN A 40 -1.63 4.62 -13.59
CA ASN A 40 -0.94 4.61 -14.88
C ASN A 40 -1.36 3.42 -15.79
N GLN A 41 -2.65 3.37 -16.15
CA GLN A 41 -3.21 2.28 -16.98
C GLN A 41 -2.98 0.87 -16.39
N ASP A 42 -3.12 0.74 -15.07
CA ASP A 42 -2.93 -0.51 -14.34
C ASP A 42 -1.52 -1.08 -14.34
N LEU A 43 -0.50 -0.26 -14.64
CA LEU A 43 0.91 -0.66 -14.62
C LEU A 43 1.58 -0.40 -13.28
N ASP A 44 1.14 0.63 -12.55
CA ASP A 44 1.76 1.11 -11.34
C ASP A 44 0.88 0.86 -10.11
N LEU A 45 1.52 0.69 -8.95
CA LEU A 45 0.84 0.67 -7.66
C LEU A 45 0.93 2.05 -7.03
N GLU A 46 -0.20 2.63 -6.67
CA GLU A 46 -0.26 3.88 -5.91
C GLU A 46 -0.82 3.60 -4.51
N VAL A 47 -0.12 4.10 -3.50
CA VAL A 47 -0.48 4.01 -2.08
C VAL A 47 -0.71 5.42 -1.55
N ASP A 48 -1.97 5.78 -1.35
CA ASP A 48 -2.35 7.09 -0.81
C ASP A 48 -2.44 7.03 0.72
N ILE A 49 -2.02 8.09 1.40
CA ILE A 49 -2.22 8.26 2.84
C ILE A 49 -3.53 9.02 3.08
N ILE A 50 -4.55 8.31 3.53
CA ILE A 50 -5.91 8.80 3.76
C ILE A 50 -5.90 10.04 4.66
N GLY A 51 -6.62 11.08 4.23
CA GLY A 51 -6.70 12.36 4.93
C GLY A 51 -5.48 13.27 4.74
N THR A 52 -4.60 12.96 3.78
CA THR A 52 -3.48 13.83 3.36
C THR A 52 -3.43 13.92 1.84
N THR A 53 -2.46 14.69 1.32
CA THR A 53 -2.10 14.69 -0.12
C THR A 53 -0.87 13.84 -0.41
N ASP A 54 -0.31 13.21 0.63
CA ASP A 54 0.90 12.40 0.51
C ASP A 54 0.54 11.04 -0.11
N LYS A 55 1.36 10.62 -1.06
CA LYS A 55 1.20 9.36 -1.78
C LYS A 55 2.52 8.81 -2.25
N VAL A 56 2.54 7.50 -2.44
CA VAL A 56 3.69 6.78 -2.99
C VAL A 56 3.25 6.06 -4.26
N THR A 57 4.02 6.23 -5.33
CA THR A 57 3.83 5.45 -6.55
C THR A 57 5.02 4.51 -6.74
N ILE A 58 4.73 3.21 -6.84
CA ILE A 58 5.68 2.16 -7.20
C ILE A 58 5.44 1.80 -8.66
N THR A 59 6.37 2.22 -9.51
CA THR A 59 6.24 2.07 -10.96
C THR A 59 6.50 0.63 -11.39
N ASN A 60 5.83 0.19 -12.46
CA ASN A 60 5.94 -1.16 -13.04
C ASN A 60 5.55 -2.32 -12.10
N TRP A 61 4.85 -2.02 -10.99
CA TRP A 61 4.39 -3.03 -10.05
C TRP A 61 3.56 -4.13 -10.73
N PHE A 62 2.69 -3.78 -11.66
CA PHE A 62 1.85 -4.76 -12.37
C PHE A 62 2.38 -5.11 -13.77
N ALA A 63 3.41 -4.42 -14.26
CA ALA A 63 3.96 -4.60 -15.61
C ALA A 63 4.81 -5.89 -15.75
N HIS A 64 5.47 -6.31 -14.67
CA HIS A 64 6.31 -7.51 -14.66
C HIS A 64 6.00 -8.34 -13.41
N ALA A 65 5.60 -9.61 -13.61
CA ALA A 65 5.36 -10.53 -12.52
C ALA A 65 6.63 -10.65 -11.64
N SER A 66 6.55 -10.10 -10.43
CA SER A 66 7.44 -10.34 -9.28
C SER A 66 8.91 -9.94 -9.36
N LYS A 67 9.35 -9.12 -10.34
CA LYS A 67 10.77 -8.72 -10.44
C LYS A 67 11.11 -7.32 -9.90
N TYR A 68 10.10 -6.51 -9.61
CA TYR A 68 10.24 -5.12 -9.16
C TYR A 68 9.24 -4.79 -8.04
N HIS A 69 8.98 -5.76 -7.17
CA HIS A 69 8.06 -5.58 -6.07
C HIS A 69 8.84 -5.19 -4.83
N VAL A 70 8.33 -4.22 -4.09
CA VAL A 70 8.64 -4.06 -2.68
C VAL A 70 7.98 -5.21 -1.93
N GLU A 71 8.76 -6.10 -1.32
CA GLU A 71 8.24 -7.29 -0.63
C GLU A 71 7.44 -6.94 0.63
N GLN A 72 7.79 -5.85 1.32
CA GLN A 72 7.20 -5.50 2.62
C GLN A 72 6.78 -4.03 2.72
N PHE A 73 5.56 -3.79 3.15
CA PHE A 73 5.08 -2.47 3.55
C PHE A 73 4.94 -2.45 5.07
N LYS A 74 5.69 -1.57 5.74
CA LYS A 74 5.74 -1.47 7.20
C LYS A 74 5.14 -0.17 7.66
N THR A 75 4.25 -0.22 8.64
CA THR A 75 3.56 0.95 9.19
C THR A 75 3.93 1.19 10.65
N SER A 76 3.75 2.43 11.12
CA SER A 76 4.13 2.85 12.47
C SER A 76 3.31 2.21 13.60
N ASP A 77 2.18 1.56 13.29
CA ASP A 77 1.35 0.76 14.20
C ASP A 77 1.86 -0.69 14.38
N GLY A 78 3.07 -1.00 13.90
CA GLY A 78 3.68 -2.32 14.04
C GLY A 78 3.09 -3.39 13.11
N LYS A 79 2.44 -2.96 12.02
CA LYS A 79 1.86 -3.85 11.01
C LYS A 79 2.74 -3.95 9.77
N MET A 80 2.69 -5.11 9.15
CA MET A 80 3.37 -5.44 7.90
C MET A 80 2.36 -6.00 6.90
N LEU A 81 2.46 -5.53 5.66
CA LEU A 81 1.77 -6.10 4.50
C LEU A 81 2.82 -6.70 3.56
N LEU A 82 2.59 -7.93 3.13
CA LEU A 82 3.42 -8.57 2.10
C LEU A 82 2.91 -8.22 0.71
N ASP A 83 3.82 -8.12 -0.26
CA ASP A 83 3.54 -7.97 -1.70
C ASP A 83 2.43 -8.94 -2.18
N THR A 84 2.47 -10.20 -1.74
CA THR A 84 1.50 -11.25 -2.08
C THR A 84 0.06 -10.93 -1.65
N LYS A 85 -0.12 -10.00 -0.71
CA LYS A 85 -1.43 -9.54 -0.22
C LYS A 85 -1.87 -8.21 -0.84
N VAL A 86 -0.97 -7.47 -1.48
CA VAL A 86 -1.26 -6.17 -2.11
C VAL A 86 -2.36 -6.30 -3.16
N GLN A 87 -2.32 -7.33 -4.02
CA GLN A 87 -3.33 -7.52 -5.05
C GLN A 87 -4.74 -7.70 -4.46
N ALA A 88 -4.86 -8.40 -3.33
CA ALA A 88 -6.14 -8.60 -2.66
C ALA A 88 -6.68 -7.27 -2.10
N LEU A 89 -5.80 -6.44 -1.51
CA LEU A 89 -6.16 -5.11 -1.05
C LEU A 89 -6.59 -4.19 -2.19
N VAL A 90 -5.85 -4.17 -3.30
CA VAL A 90 -6.20 -3.35 -4.48
C VAL A 90 -7.57 -3.73 -5.02
N VAL A 91 -7.89 -5.03 -5.11
CA VAL A 91 -9.23 -5.48 -5.55
C VAL A 91 -10.30 -5.05 -4.55
N ALA A 92 -10.08 -5.30 -3.26
CA ALA A 92 -10.99 -4.90 -2.19
C ALA A 92 -11.26 -3.39 -2.16
N MET A 93 -10.24 -2.58 -2.37
CA MET A 93 -10.33 -1.12 -2.34
C MET A 93 -10.93 -0.56 -3.63
N SER A 94 -10.71 -1.20 -4.78
CA SER A 94 -11.30 -0.78 -6.06
C SER A 94 -12.83 -0.81 -6.11
N THR A 95 -13.48 -1.57 -5.20
CA THR A 95 -14.94 -1.62 -5.12
C THR A 95 -15.55 -0.46 -4.32
N PHE A 96 -14.72 0.44 -3.79
CA PHE A 96 -15.14 1.59 -2.99
C PHE A 96 -14.41 2.86 -3.45
N ASP A 97 -15.02 4.02 -3.23
CA ASP A 97 -14.32 5.28 -3.43
C ASP A 97 -13.27 5.50 -2.31
N PRO A 98 -12.10 6.06 -2.64
CA PRO A 98 -11.10 6.39 -1.63
C PRO A 98 -11.69 7.33 -0.57
N PRO A 99 -11.53 7.03 0.72
CA PRO A 99 -12.06 7.89 1.78
C PRO A 99 -11.36 9.24 1.82
N ALA A 100 -12.15 10.32 1.88
CA ALA A 100 -11.64 11.68 1.94
C ALA A 100 -11.02 12.06 3.30
N THR A 101 -11.33 11.33 4.39
CA THR A 101 -10.91 11.72 5.74
C THR A 101 -10.49 10.54 6.63
N GLY A 102 -9.33 10.68 7.26
CA GLY A 102 -8.95 10.02 8.51
C GLY A 102 -8.47 8.58 8.40
N THR A 103 -9.37 7.65 8.03
CA THR A 103 -9.16 6.19 8.07
C THR A 103 -10.07 5.48 7.08
N LEU A 104 -9.79 4.21 6.81
CA LEU A 104 -10.71 3.29 6.13
C LEU A 104 -12.12 3.34 6.79
N PRO A 105 -13.20 3.60 6.03
CA PRO A 105 -14.58 3.58 6.51
C PRO A 105 -14.94 2.26 7.19
N ALA A 106 -15.65 2.33 8.32
CA ALA A 106 -16.15 1.14 9.03
C ALA A 106 -17.24 0.35 8.26
N GLY A 107 -17.55 0.73 7.02
CA GLY A 107 -18.66 0.23 6.20
C GLY A 107 -18.27 -0.67 5.02
N TYR A 108 -17.00 -1.08 4.89
CA TYR A 108 -16.66 -2.15 3.95
C TYR A 108 -17.46 -3.39 4.36
N ALA A 109 -18.23 -3.96 3.43
CA ALA A 109 -19.00 -5.20 3.67
C ALA A 109 -18.14 -6.18 4.48
N ASN A 110 -18.66 -6.79 5.56
CA ASN A 110 -17.86 -7.49 6.58
C ASN A 110 -16.70 -8.33 6.02
N ASN A 111 -16.94 -9.06 4.92
CA ASN A 111 -15.93 -9.88 4.24
C ASN A 111 -14.72 -9.09 3.69
N VAL A 112 -14.95 -7.87 3.17
CA VAL A 112 -13.90 -6.98 2.66
C VAL A 112 -13.12 -6.34 3.82
N SER A 113 -13.82 -5.91 4.88
CA SER A 113 -13.17 -5.44 6.11
C SER A 113 -12.22 -6.50 6.69
N ASP A 114 -12.69 -7.74 6.78
CA ASP A 114 -11.91 -8.87 7.29
C ASP A 114 -10.72 -9.21 6.39
N LEU A 115 -10.89 -9.15 5.06
CA LEU A 115 -9.80 -9.33 4.11
C LEU A 115 -8.73 -8.24 4.27
N ILE A 116 -9.15 -6.97 4.42
CA ILE A 116 -8.21 -5.87 4.61
C ILE A 116 -7.46 -6.07 5.92
N ALA A 117 -8.16 -6.31 7.03
CA ALA A 117 -7.55 -6.52 8.34
C ALA A 117 -6.61 -7.74 8.38
N SER A 118 -7.01 -8.87 7.77
CA SER A 118 -6.21 -10.10 7.73
C SER A 118 -5.02 -10.06 6.77
N SER A 119 -4.99 -9.08 5.86
CA SER A 119 -3.82 -8.84 4.99
C SER A 119 -2.64 -8.23 5.76
N TRP A 120 -2.90 -7.61 6.92
CA TRP A 120 -1.89 -7.01 7.79
C TRP A 120 -1.50 -7.97 8.92
N GLN A 121 -0.22 -8.34 8.97
CA GLN A 121 0.34 -9.16 10.04
C GLN A 121 1.21 -8.31 10.99
N PRO A 122 1.51 -8.80 12.22
CA PRO A 122 2.57 -8.20 13.03
C PRO A 122 3.89 -8.15 12.24
N GLN A 123 4.64 -7.07 12.41
CA GLN A 123 5.99 -6.92 11.85
C GLN A 123 6.98 -7.97 12.37
#